data_AF-A0A933VHI1-F1
#
_entry.id   AF-A0A933VHI1-F1
#
_cell.length_a   1.000
_cell.length_b   1.000
_cell.length_c   1.000
_cell.angle_alpha   90.00
_cell.angle_beta   90.00
_cell.angle_gamma   90.00
#
_symmetry.space_group_name_H-M   'P 1'
#
loop_
_entity.id
_entity.type
_entity.pdbx_description
1 polymer ?
#
loop_
_entity_poly.entity_id
_entity_poly.type
_entity_poly.pdbx_seq_one_letter_code
_entity_poly.pdbx_strand_id
1 'polypeptide(L)' 'MPPKEAIEEFKEIYHEVFHEELDDAEAVRRANYVLDFYKAVYLPVEEEN' A
#
# COMPACT_ATOMS: atom_id res chain seq x y z
N MET A 1 -9.59 -2.29 -1.08
CA MET A 1 -9.16 -0.93 -0.64
C MET A 1 -8.81 -1.02 0.84
N PRO A 2 -7.64 -0.52 1.27
CA PRO A 2 -7.23 -0.57 2.67
C PRO A 2 -8.21 0.24 3.56
N PRO A 3 -8.33 -0.09 4.85
CA PRO A 3 -9.05 0.74 5.82
C PRO A 3 -8.50 2.16 5.87
N LYS A 4 -9.34 3.15 6.18
CA LYS A 4 -8.92 4.56 6.26
C LYS A 4 -7.77 4.77 7.24
N GLU A 5 -7.83 4.15 8.42
CA GLU A 5 -6.79 4.23 9.45
C GLU A 5 -5.43 3.79 8.89
N ALA A 6 -5.39 2.69 8.12
CA ALA A 6 -4.18 2.20 7.48
C ALA A 6 -3.63 3.15 6.39
N ILE A 7 -4.51 3.93 5.74
CA ILE A 7 -4.09 4.94 4.76
C ILE A 7 -3.46 6.15 5.45
N GLU A 8 -4.00 6.59 6.58
CA GLU A 8 -3.39 7.70 7.34
C GLU A 8 -2.03 7.29 7.92
N GLU A 9 -1.93 6.10 8.52
CA GLU A 9 -0.65 5.55 8.98
C GLU A 9 0.37 5.45 7.83
N PHE A 10 -0.07 5.02 6.64
CA PHE A 10 0.78 4.98 5.45
C PHE A 10 1.27 6.38 5.05
N LYS A 11 0.42 7.41 5.11
CA LYS A 11 0.80 8.80 4.80
C LYS A 11 1.82 9.33 5.80
N GLU A 12 1.63 9.07 7.09
CA GLU A 12 2.55 9.47 8.16
C GLU A 12 3.95 8.86 7.93
N ILE A 13 4.02 7.54 7.72
CA ILE A 13 5.29 6.84 7.45
C ILE A 13 5.94 7.38 6.17
N TYR A 14 5.16 7.60 5.12
CA TYR A 14 5.67 8.10 3.85
C TYR A 14 6.26 9.51 4.00
N HIS A 15 5.59 10.40 4.73
CA HIS A 15 6.08 11.73 5.03
C HIS A 15 7.35 11.70 5.89
N GLU A 16 7.42 10.84 6.91
CA GLU A 16 8.62 10.73 7.76
C GLU A 16 9.86 10.29 6.99
N VAL A 17 9.70 9.39 6.02
CA VAL A 17 10.82 8.82 5.25
C VAL A 17 11.22 9.68 4.05
N PHE A 18 10.23 10.23 3.34
CA PHE A 18 10.46 10.92 2.06
C PHE A 18 10.28 12.44 2.14
N HIS A 19 9.76 12.97 3.25
CA HIS A 19 9.43 14.38 3.44
C HIS A 19 8.48 14.93 2.37
N GLU A 20 7.58 14.07 1.90
CA GLU A 20 6.58 14.35 0.86
C GLU A 20 5.18 14.10 1.43
N GLU A 21 4.25 15.03 1.15
CA GLU A 21 2.84 14.90 1.49
C GLU A 21 2.07 14.20 0.37
N LEU A 22 1.21 13.25 0.72
CA LEU A 22 0.34 12.57 -0.22
C LEU A 22 -1.12 12.97 0.01
N ASP A 23 -1.85 13.19 -1.07
CA ASP A 23 -3.31 13.21 -0.99
C ASP A 23 -3.85 11.78 -0.81
N ASP A 24 -5.11 11.69 -0.38
CA ASP A 24 -5.75 10.40 -0.07
C ASP A 24 -5.80 9.46 -1.29
N ALA A 25 -5.98 10.00 -2.50
CA ALA A 25 -6.08 9.19 -3.71
C ALA A 25 -4.72 8.57 -4.07
N GLU A 26 -3.66 9.36 -3.96
CA GLU A 26 -2.29 8.93 -4.18
C GLU A 26 -1.83 7.93 -3.13
N ALA A 27 -2.16 8.18 -1.86
CA ALA A 27 -1.86 7.27 -0.76
C ALA A 27 -2.53 5.89 -0.97
N VAL A 28 -3.82 5.88 -1.30
CA VAL A 28 -4.56 4.65 -1.63
C VAL A 28 -3.92 3.92 -2.81
N ARG A 29 -3.56 4.63 -3.88
CA ARG A 29 -2.94 4.01 -5.07
C ARG A 29 -1.63 3.31 -4.71
N ARG A 30 -0.74 3.99 -4.00
CA ARG A 30 0.57 3.45 -3.63
C ARG A 30 0.47 2.31 -2.61
N ALA A 31 -0.40 2.44 -1.61
CA ALA A 31 -0.62 1.38 -0.62
C ALA A 31 -1.12 0.09 -1.28
N ASN A 32 -2.06 0.17 -2.23
CA ASN A 32 -2.50 -1.00 -2.99
C ASN A 32 -1.36 -1.59 -3.84
N TYR A 33 -0.56 -0.75 -4.49
CA TYR A 33 0.58 -1.23 -5.29
C TYR A 33 1.59 -2.02 -4.44
N VAL A 34 1.91 -1.54 -3.24
CA VAL A 34 2.79 -2.26 -2.31
C VAL A 34 2.18 -3.59 -1.90
N LEU A 35 0.89 -3.60 -1.56
CA LEU A 35 0.18 -4.82 -1.18
C LEU A 35 0.15 -5.84 -2.33
N ASP A 36 -0.15 -5.40 -3.55
CA ASP A 36 -0.21 -6.26 -4.72
C ASP A 36 1.17 -6.81 -5.08
N PHE A 37 2.22 -5.99 -4.96
CA PHE A 37 3.60 -6.45 -5.11
C PHE A 37 3.96 -7.52 -4.06
N TYR A 38 3.64 -7.27 -2.79
CA TYR A 38 3.87 -8.26 -1.73
C TYR A 38 3.16 -9.58 -2.02
N LYS A 39 1.89 -9.53 -2.44
CA LYS A 39 1.13 -10.73 -2.82
C LYS A 39 1.79 -11.47 -3.98
N ALA A 40 2.21 -10.76 -5.03
CA ALA A 40 2.83 -11.37 -6.20
C ALA A 40 4.18 -12.04 -5.89
N VAL A 41 4.94 -11.49 -4.94
CA VAL A 41 6.26 -12.02 -4.58
C VAL A 41 6.18 -13.15 -3.56
N TYR A 42 5.29 -13.04 -2.56
CA TYR A 42 5.33 -13.88 -1.36
C TYR A 42 4.12 -14.79 -1.18
N LEU A 43 2.99 -14.54 -1.85
CA LEU A 43 1.87 -15.48 -1.82
C LEU A 43 1.98 -16.43 -3.00
N PRO A 44 1.99 -17.76 -2.78
CA PRO A 44 1.94 -18.71 -3.87
C PRO A 44 0.66 -18.46 -4.67
N VAL A 45 0.81 -18.36 -5.99
CA VAL A 45 -0.33 -18.47 -6.90
C VAL A 45 -0.84 -19.90 -6.68
N GLU A 46 -2.03 -20.07 -6.09
CA GLU A 46 -2.68 -21.37 -6.13
C GLU A 46 -2.85 -21.73 -7.61
N GLU A 47 -2.09 -22.71 -8.10
CA GLU A 47 -2.39 -23.31 -9.39
C GLU A 47 -3.76 -23.96 -9.25
N GLU A 48 -4.77 -23.39 -9.92
CA GLU A 48 -6.08 -24.02 -10.08
C GLU A 48 -5.84 -25.42 -10.68
N ASN A 49 -6.15 -26.46 -9.89
CA ASN A 49 -6.17 -27.85 -10.36
C ASN A 49 -7.49 -28.15 -11.06
#